data_AF-A0A7V1AR59-F1
#
_entry.id   AF-A0A7V1AR59-F1
#
_cell.length_a   1.000
_cell.length_b   1.000
_cell.length_c   1.000
_cell.angle_alpha   90.00
_cell.angle_beta   90.00
_cell.angle_gamma   90.00
#
_symmetry.space_group_name_H-M   'P 1'
#
loop_
_entity.id
_entity.type
_entity.pdbx_description
1 polymer ?
#
loop_
_entity_poly.entity_id
_entity_poly.type
_entity_poly.pdbx_seq_one_letter_code
_entity_poly.pdbx_strand_id
1 'polypeptide(L)' 'MKKYHKLEILFRDCKWATMCPMKWYFEKGRLQRKWIELYCKGDWESCIRYQKEASGTYHQDWMLPDGSLDESLI' A
#
# COMPACT_ATOMS: atom_id res chain seq x y z
N MET A 1 -20.76 10.78 -9.12
CA MET A 1 -20.23 9.55 -8.49
C MET A 1 -20.44 8.38 -9.43
N LYS A 2 -19.36 7.68 -9.83
CA LYS A 2 -19.50 6.39 -10.50
C LYS A 2 -19.97 5.38 -9.45
N LYS A 3 -21.19 4.82 -9.61
CA LYS A 3 -21.83 3.91 -8.64
C LYS A 3 -20.99 2.67 -8.27
N TYR A 4 -19.90 2.40 -9.00
CA TYR A 4 -19.06 1.19 -8.88
C TYR A 4 -17.56 1.47 -8.78
N HIS A 5 -17.16 2.69 -8.38
CA HIS A 5 -15.75 3.06 -8.27
C HIS A 5 -14.90 2.04 -7.49
N LYS A 6 -15.39 1.60 -6.32
CA LYS A 6 -14.68 0.60 -5.51
C LYS A 6 -14.49 -0.75 -6.19
N LEU A 7 -15.39 -1.17 -7.09
CA LEU A 7 -15.16 -2.37 -7.88
C LEU A 7 -13.99 -2.18 -8.84
N GLU A 8 -13.89 -1.03 -9.52
CA GLU A 8 -12.74 -0.73 -10.40
C GLU A 8 -11.40 -0.79 -9.65
N ILE A 9 -11.38 -0.30 -8.40
CA ILE A 9 -10.20 -0.37 -7.50
C ILE A 9 -9.84 -1.83 -7.20
N LEU A 10 -10.79 -2.62 -6.71
CA LEU A 10 -10.56 -4.01 -6.29
C LEU A 10 -10.18 -4.95 -7.45
N PHE A 11 -10.49 -4.58 -8.70
CA PHE A 11 -10.12 -5.36 -9.89
C PHE A 11 -8.69 -5.11 -10.39
N ARG A 12 -7.97 -4.14 -9.82
CA ARG A 12 -6.63 -3.76 -10.29
C ARG A 12 -5.66 -3.66 -9.13
N ASP A 13 -4.43 -4.07 -9.37
CA ASP A 13 -3.35 -3.85 -8.42
C ASP A 13 -3.00 -2.35 -8.31
N CYS A 14 -2.46 -1.97 -7.16
CA CYS A 14 -1.93 -0.64 -6.93
C CYS A 14 -0.86 -0.29 -7.96
N LYS A 15 -0.97 0.90 -8.57
CA LYS A 15 -0.03 1.43 -9.57
C LYS A 15 1.44 1.38 -9.12
N TRP A 16 1.70 1.63 -7.84
CA TRP A 16 3.06 1.69 -7.28
C TRP A 16 3.49 0.40 -6.59
N ALA A 17 2.71 -0.69 -6.63
CA ALA A 17 3.03 -1.94 -5.94
C ALA A 17 4.42 -2.49 -6.27
N THR A 18 4.92 -2.29 -7.50
CA THR A 18 6.22 -2.77 -7.95
C THR A 18 7.41 -1.99 -7.37
N MET A 19 7.22 -0.73 -7.00
CA MET A 19 8.26 0.16 -6.47
C MET A 19 8.08 0.48 -4.99
N CYS A 20 6.93 0.11 -4.41
CA CYS A 20 6.62 0.35 -3.01
C CYS A 20 7.53 -0.50 -2.10
N PRO A 21 8.11 0.09 -1.03
CA PRO A 21 8.92 -0.65 -0.05
C PRO A 21 8.22 -1.87 0.55
N MET A 22 6.88 -1.85 0.64
CA MET A 22 6.09 -2.98 1.15
C MET A 22 6.34 -4.28 0.36
N LYS A 23 6.52 -4.18 -0.96
CA LYS A 23 6.85 -5.35 -1.78
C LYS A 23 8.21 -5.91 -1.40
N TRP A 24 9.21 -5.04 -1.24
CA TRP A 24 10.56 -5.45 -0.84
C TRP A 24 10.57 -6.12 0.55
N TYR A 25 9.91 -5.52 1.54
CA TYR A 25 9.81 -6.10 2.88
C TYR A 25 9.08 -7.45 2.88
N PHE A 26 8.04 -7.60 2.06
CA PHE A 26 7.33 -8.86 1.90
C PHE A 26 8.21 -9.94 1.26
N GLU A 27 8.94 -9.62 0.19
CA GLU A 27 9.88 -10.54 -0.46
C GLU A 27 11.03 -10.96 0.45
N LYS A 28 11.42 -10.11 1.41
CA LYS A 28 12.39 -10.42 2.46
C LYS A 28 11.80 -11.18 3.65
N GLY A 29 10.50 -11.48 3.65
CA GLY A 29 9.83 -12.17 4.75
C GLY A 29 9.66 -11.32 6.02
N ARG A 30 9.92 -10.01 5.95
CA ARG A 30 9.81 -9.06 7.07
C ARG A 30 8.40 -8.49 7.23
N LEU A 31 7.59 -8.53 6.16
CA LEU A 31 6.22 -8.01 6.15
C LEU A 31 5.20 -9.14 6.05
N GLN A 32 4.15 -9.06 6.85
CA GLN A 32 3.04 -10.02 6.79
C GLN A 32 2.27 -9.90 5.45
N ARG A 33 1.88 -11.05 4.89
CA ARG A 33 1.16 -11.13 3.60
C ARG A 33 -0.11 -10.28 3.55
N LYS A 34 -0.80 -10.10 4.67
CA LYS A 34 -2.03 -9.31 4.79
C LYS A 34 -1.90 -7.91 4.19
N TRP A 35 -0.72 -7.29 4.31
CA TRP A 35 -0.48 -5.93 3.81
C TRP A 35 -0.49 -5.89 2.28
N ILE A 36 0.04 -6.93 1.63
CA ILE A 36 0.03 -7.04 0.18
C ILE A 36 -1.38 -7.38 -0.33
N GLU A 37 -2.08 -8.30 0.33
CA GLU A 37 -3.39 -8.77 -0.12
C GLU A 37 -4.50 -7.75 0.10
N LEU A 38 -4.55 -7.11 1.28
CA LEU A 38 -5.61 -6.16 1.62
C LEU A 38 -5.44 -4.80 0.93
N TYR A 39 -4.19 -4.37 0.73
CA TYR A 39 -3.90 -3.05 0.18
C TYR A 39 -3.34 -3.15 -1.24
N CYS A 40 -2.17 -3.74 -1.46
CA CYS A 40 -1.52 -3.69 -2.78
C CYS A 40 -2.34 -4.37 -3.89
N LYS A 41 -3.01 -5.49 -3.59
CA LYS A 41 -3.89 -6.23 -4.51
C LYS A 41 -5.39 -6.07 -4.19
N GLY A 42 -5.70 -5.35 -3.12
CA GLY A 42 -7.05 -5.16 -2.61
C GLY A 42 -7.49 -3.71 -2.75
N ASP A 43 -7.99 -3.12 -1.66
CA ASP A 43 -8.41 -1.73 -1.64
C ASP A 43 -7.20 -0.79 -1.48
N TRP A 44 -6.39 -0.67 -2.52
CA TRP A 44 -5.20 0.18 -2.51
C TRP A 44 -5.51 1.66 -2.32
N GLU A 45 -6.74 2.10 -2.60
CA GLU A 45 -7.16 3.47 -2.34
C GLU A 45 -7.24 3.78 -0.84
N SER A 46 -7.49 2.76 -0.01
CA SER A 46 -7.47 2.89 1.47
C SER A 46 -6.06 2.98 2.05
N CYS A 47 -5.01 2.70 1.26
CA CYS A 47 -3.63 2.76 1.71
C CYS A 47 -3.17 4.21 1.90
N ILE A 48 -2.76 4.56 3.13
CA ILE A 48 -2.30 5.91 3.47
C ILE A 48 -1.01 6.25 2.71
N ARG A 49 -0.13 5.25 2.48
CA ARG A 49 1.06 5.46 1.63
C ARG A 49 0.68 5.89 0.22
N TYR A 50 -0.28 5.20 -0.40
CA TYR A 50 -0.78 5.56 -1.74
C TYR A 50 -1.32 7.00 -1.77
N GLN A 51 -2.11 7.39 -0.77
CA GLN A 51 -2.67 8.75 -0.68
C GLN A 51 -1.57 9.81 -0.53
N LYS A 52 -0.52 9.52 0.24
CA LYS A 52 0.63 10.42 0.42
C LYS A 52 1.45 10.56 -0.86
N GLU A 53 1.76 9.45 -1.53
CA GLU A 53 2.43 9.47 -2.85
C GLU A 53 1.62 10.25 -3.89
N ALA A 54 0.31 10.01 -3.97
CA ALA A 54 -0.57 10.71 -4.90
C ALA A 54 -0.67 12.22 -4.62
N SER A 55 -0.49 12.64 -3.37
CA SER A 55 -0.49 14.05 -2.96
C SER A 55 0.91 14.68 -2.93
N GLY A 56 1.97 13.92 -3.20
CA GLY A 56 3.35 14.38 -3.11
C GLY A 56 3.81 14.66 -1.67
N THR A 57 3.15 14.07 -0.67
CA THR A 57 3.51 14.24 0.75
C THR A 57 4.58 13.24 1.14
N TYR A 58 5.67 13.72 1.74
CA TYR A 58 6.74 12.86 2.25
C TYR A 58 6.23 11.87 3.32
N HIS A 59 6.77 10.66 3.27
CA HIS A 59 6.62 9.62 4.29
C HIS A 59 7.82 8.67 4.28
N GLN A 60 8.02 7.97 5.40
CA GLN A 60 9.10 7.02 5.59
C GLN A 60 8.82 5.68 4.91
N ASP A 61 9.88 4.96 4.52
CA ASP A 61 9.75 3.64 3.86
C ASP A 61 9.19 2.55 4.77
N TRP A 62 9.43 2.66 6.08
CA TRP A 62 8.90 1.74 7.10
C TRP A 62 7.49 2.10 7.60
N MET A 63 6.82 3.08 6.98
CA MET A 63 5.39 3.32 7.21
C MET A 63 4.57 2.17 6.63
N LEU A 64 3.64 1.61 7.38
CA LEU A 64 2.73 0.57 6.91
C LEU A 64 1.56 1.17 6.09
N PRO A 65 0.82 0.35 5.33
CA PRO A 65 -0.32 0.81 4.55
C PRO A 65 -1.42 1.53 5.34
N ASP A 66 -1.58 1.22 6.63
CA ASP A 66 -2.53 1.88 7.54
C ASP A 66 -2.00 3.20 8.12
N GLY A 67 -0.77 3.60 7.77
CA GLY A 67 -0.10 4.82 8.25
C GLY A 67 0.67 4.68 9.55
N SER A 68 0.63 3.51 10.22
CA SER A 68 1.49 3.25 11.38
C SER A 68 2.96 3.14 10.95
N LEU A 69 3.89 3.43 11.86
CA LEU A 69 5.33 3.26 11.61
C LEU A 69 5.78 1.96 12.26
N ASP A 70 6.47 1.11 11.49
CA ASP A 70 7.06 -0.13 12.01
C ASP A 70 8.58 -0.04 11.95
N GLU A 71 9.19 0.42 13.05
CA GLU A 71 10.64 0.57 13.16
C GLU A 71 11.40 -0.75 13.04
N SER A 72 10.74 -1.90 13.19
CA SER A 72 11.36 -3.21 12.96
C SER A 72 11.69 -3.48 11.49
N LEU A 73 11.20 -2.63 10.58
CA LEU A 73 11.49 -2.65 9.15
C LEU A 73 12.68 -1.75 8.75
N ILE A 74 13.32 -1.05 9.68
CA ILE A 74 14.58 -0.35 9.43
C ILE A 74 15.71 -1.35 9.16
#